data_AF-H9F4F0-F1
#
_entry.id   AF-H9F4F0-F1
#
_cell.length_a   1.000
_cell.length_b   1.000
_cell.length_c   1.000
_cell.angle_alpha   90.00
_cell.angle_beta   90.00
_cell.angle_gamma   90.00
#
_symmetry.space_group_name_H-M   'P 1'
#
loop_
_entity.id
_entity.type
_entity.pdbx_description
1 polymer ?
#
loop_
_entity_poly.entity_id
_entity_poly.type
_entity_poly.pdbx_seq_one_letter_code
_entity_poly.pdbx_strand_id
1 'polypeptide(L)'
;RTFGRLCLYDMIQSRVTLMAQHGSDQHQVLVCTKLVEPFHAQVGSLYIVLGELQHQQDGGSLVKARVLTCVEGMNLPLLEQAIREQRLYQQERGGGQ
;
A
#
# COMPACT_ATOMS: atom_id res chain seq x y z
N ARG A 1 3.89 3.52 -4.81
CA ARG A 1 4.07 2.91 -3.47
C ARG A 1 2.87 3.28 -2.63
N THR A 2 2.33 2.35 -1.84
CA THR A 2 1.30 2.64 -0.84
C THR A 2 1.52 1.73 0.37
N PHE A 3 0.75 1.92 1.44
CA PHE A 3 0.86 1.17 2.69
C PHE A 3 -0.52 0.82 3.25
N GLY A 4 -0.55 -0.15 4.15
CA GLY A 4 -1.74 -0.51 4.92
C GLY A 4 -1.49 -1.73 5.80
N ARG A 5 -2.38 -1.99 6.75
CA ARG A 5 -2.33 -3.16 7.62
C ARG A 5 -2.90 -4.37 6.90
N LEU A 6 -2.19 -5.50 6.93
CA LEU A 6 -2.63 -6.74 6.32
C LEU A 6 -3.82 -7.30 7.10
N CYS A 7 -4.98 -7.41 6.47
CA CYS A 7 -6.18 -7.98 7.10
C CYS A 7 -6.48 -9.40 6.61
N LEU A 8 -6.30 -9.67 5.32
CA LEU A 8 -6.60 -10.96 4.71
C LEU A 8 -5.54 -11.31 3.67
N TYR A 9 -5.21 -12.60 3.57
CA TYR A 9 -4.40 -13.16 2.50
C TYR A 9 -5.06 -14.43 1.96
N ASP A 10 -5.54 -14.35 0.71
CA ASP A 10 -6.03 -15.48 -0.07
C ASP A 10 -4.86 -16.06 -0.88
N MET A 11 -4.34 -17.19 -0.42
CA MET A 11 -3.24 -17.90 -1.07
C MET A 11 -3.64 -18.53 -2.41
N ILE A 12 -4.90 -18.93 -2.56
CA ILE A 12 -5.40 -19.58 -3.79
C ILE A 12 -5.42 -18.56 -4.94
N GLN A 13 -5.79 -17.31 -4.62
CA GLN A 13 -5.83 -16.23 -5.59
C GLN A 13 -4.56 -15.38 -5.64
N SER A 14 -3.56 -15.67 -4.79
CA SER A 14 -2.38 -14.82 -4.55
C SER A 14 -2.79 -13.36 -4.34
N ARG A 15 -3.67 -13.11 -3.36
CA ARG A 15 -4.28 -11.80 -3.12
C ARG A 15 -4.26 -11.40 -1.65
N VAL A 16 -3.72 -10.22 -1.37
CA VAL A 16 -3.75 -9.57 -0.06
C VAL A 16 -4.72 -8.41 -0.06
N THR A 17 -5.41 -8.23 1.06
CA THR A 17 -6.19 -7.05 1.40
C THR A 17 -5.46 -6.24 2.46
N LEU A 18 -5.02 -5.04 2.10
CA LEU A 18 -4.49 -4.05 3.03
C LEU A 18 -5.59 -3.05 3.40
N MET A 19 -5.69 -2.73 4.69
CA MET A 19 -6.62 -1.74 5.20
C MET A 19 -5.87 -0.54 5.80
N ALA A 20 -6.38 0.65 5.59
CA ALA A 20 -5.88 1.88 6.21
C ALA A 20 -7.06 2.67 6.78
N GLN A 21 -6.86 3.28 7.95
CA GLN A 21 -7.87 4.14 8.56
C GLN A 21 -7.51 5.60 8.28
N HIS A 22 -8.49 6.38 7.85
CA HIS A 22 -8.35 7.81 7.66
C HIS A 22 -9.55 8.51 8.32
N GLY A 23 -9.33 9.02 9.52
CA GLY A 23 -10.41 9.54 10.37
C GLY A 23 -11.37 8.41 10.78
N SER A 24 -12.66 8.59 10.54
CA SER A 24 -13.69 7.56 10.74
C SER A 24 -13.75 6.52 9.62
N ASP A 25 -13.12 6.80 8.48
CA ASP A 25 -13.29 6.00 7.28
C ASP A 25 -12.21 4.92 7.18
N GLN A 26 -12.61 3.76 6.62
CA GLN A 26 -11.72 2.64 6.38
C GLN A 26 -11.56 2.45 4.87
N HIS A 27 -10.31 2.49 4.41
CA HIS A 27 -9.95 2.34 3.01
C HIS A 27 -9.29 0.98 2.76
N GLN A 28 -9.58 0.41 1.59
CA GLN A 28 -9.06 -0.89 1.17
C GLN A 28 -8.12 -0.74 -0.02
N VAL A 29 -7.04 -1.52 0.00
CA VAL A 29 -6.15 -1.72 -1.15
C VAL A 29 -6.00 -3.22 -1.41
N LEU A 30 -6.41 -3.66 -2.60
CA LEU A 30 -6.18 -5.02 -3.07
C LEU A 30 -4.79 -5.13 -3.70
N VAL A 31 -4.08 -6.21 -3.37
CA VAL A 31 -2.71 -6.46 -3.82
C VAL A 31 -2.59 -7.88 -4.36
N CYS A 32 -2.10 -8.04 -5.59
CA CYS A 32 -1.71 -9.33 -6.14
C CYS A 32 -0.28 -9.65 -5.72
N THR A 33 -0.08 -10.82 -5.11
CA THR A 33 1.18 -11.27 -4.51
C THR A 33 1.97 -12.25 -5.37
N LYS A 34 1.51 -12.59 -6.59
CA LYS A 34 2.11 -13.61 -7.46
C LYS A 34 3.62 -13.46 -7.69
N LEU A 35 4.17 -12.24 -7.68
CA LEU A 35 5.59 -11.97 -7.94
C LEU A 35 6.42 -11.80 -6.65
N VAL A 36 5.77 -11.80 -5.49
CA VAL A 36 6.40 -11.58 -4.18
C VAL A 36 6.17 -12.75 -3.23
N GLU A 37 5.63 -13.86 -3.74
CA GLU A 37 5.53 -15.13 -3.04
C GLU A 37 6.83 -15.94 -3.19
N PRO A 38 7.25 -16.69 -2.15
CA PRO A 38 6.65 -16.73 -0.81
C PRO A 38 7.02 -15.50 0.05
N PHE A 39 6.11 -15.09 0.93
CA PHE A 39 6.39 -14.09 1.97
C PHE A 39 5.71 -14.49 3.29
N HIS A 40 6.21 -13.97 4.41
CA HIS A 40 5.57 -14.18 5.71
C HIS A 40 4.38 -13.22 5.87
N ALA A 41 3.16 -13.77 5.84
CA ALA A 41 1.92 -13.01 5.99
C ALA A 41 1.55 -12.83 7.48
N GLN A 42 1.87 -11.67 8.04
CA GLN A 42 1.60 -11.31 9.43
C GLN A 42 0.34 -10.43 9.51
N VAL A 43 -0.80 -11.04 9.84
CA VAL A 43 -2.08 -10.34 9.96
C VAL A 43 -2.00 -9.26 11.05
N GLY A 44 -2.64 -8.12 10.81
CA GLY A 44 -2.63 -6.94 11.66
C GLY A 44 -1.38 -6.06 11.51
N SER A 45 -0.33 -6.55 10.85
CA SER A 45 0.93 -5.81 10.73
C SER A 45 0.91 -4.83 9.57
N LEU A 46 1.71 -3.77 9.68
CA LEU A 46 1.84 -2.76 8.64
C LEU A 46 2.74 -3.24 7.50
N TYR A 47 2.26 -3.05 6.26
CA TYR A 47 3.02 -3.38 5.05
C TYR A 47 3.17 -2.15 4.15
N ILE A 48 4.32 -2.06 3.47
CA ILE A 48 4.51 -1.19 2.31
C ILE A 48 4.52 -2.06 1.05
N VAL A 49 3.76 -1.62 0.04
CA VAL A 49 3.73 -2.24 -1.28
C VAL A 49 4.25 -1.27 -2.35
N LEU A 50 5.12 -1.80 -3.21
CA LEU A 50 5.52 -1.17 -4.47
C LEU A 50 5.06 -2.08 -5.61
N GLY A 51 4.36 -1.48 -6.57
CA GLY A 51 3.81 -2.21 -7.71
C GLY A 51 3.02 -1.28 -8.62
N GLU A 52 2.56 -1.85 -9.73
CA GLU A 52 1.73 -1.18 -10.71
C GLU A 52 0.25 -1.30 -10.35
N LEU A 53 -0.49 -0.18 -10.40
CA LEU A 53 -1.94 -0.19 -10.24
C LEU A 53 -2.59 -0.71 -11.52
N GLN A 54 -3.46 -1.70 -11.40
CA GLN A 54 -4.22 -2.25 -12.52
C GLN A 54 -5.72 -2.15 -12.28
N HIS A 55 -6.43 -1.69 -13.30
CA HIS A 55 -7.88 -1.69 -13.32
C HIS A 55 -8.39 -3.08 -13.69
N GLN A 56 -9.34 -3.57 -12.92
CA GLN A 56 -10.04 -4.82 -13.16
C GLN A 56 -11.28 -4.55 -14.03
N GLN A 57 -11.74 -5.59 -14.74
CA GLN A 57 -12.90 -5.47 -15.65
C GLN A 57 -14.21 -5.14 -14.91
N ASP A 58 -14.29 -5.46 -13.62
CA ASP A 58 -15.42 -5.21 -12.72
C ASP A 58 -15.40 -3.79 -12.10
N GLY A 59 -14.48 -2.92 -12.51
CA GLY A 59 -14.32 -1.58 -11.96
C GLY A 59 -13.47 -1.54 -10.67
N GLY A 60 -12.98 -2.68 -10.19
CA GLY A 60 -12.01 -2.74 -9.09
C GLY A 60 -10.62 -2.26 -9.51
N SER A 61 -9.77 -1.96 -8.53
CA SER A 61 -8.35 -1.71 -8.76
C SER A 61 -7.49 -2.57 -7.85
N LEU A 62 -6.41 -3.11 -8.39
CA LEU A 62 -5.50 -4.00 -7.69
C LEU A 62 -4.04 -3.63 -8.02
N VAL A 63 -3.21 -3.60 -6.99
CA VAL A 63 -1.76 -3.39 -7.14
C VAL A 63 -1.09 -4.72 -7.46
N LYS A 64 -0.43 -4.84 -8.61
CA LYS A 64 0.49 -5.96 -8.87
C LYS A 64 1.80 -5.70 -8.14
N ALA A 65 2.01 -6.37 -7.00
CA ALA A 65 3.18 -6.13 -6.18
C ALA A 65 4.45 -6.63 -6.90
N ARG A 66 5.48 -5.80 -6.85
CA ARG A 66 6.87 -6.16 -7.15
C ARG A 66 7.73 -6.20 -5.88
N VAL A 67 7.32 -5.46 -4.85
CA VAL A 67 7.86 -5.53 -3.49
C VAL A 67 6.69 -5.43 -2.52
N LEU A 68 6.70 -6.31 -1.51
CA LEU A 68 5.77 -6.30 -0.38
C LEU A 68 6.56 -6.56 0.90
N THR A 69 6.66 -5.55 1.77
CA THR A 69 7.53 -5.62 2.96
C THR A 69 6.72 -5.37 4.21
N CYS A 70 6.84 -6.29 5.18
CA CYS A 70 6.35 -6.08 6.55
C CYS A 70 7.26 -5.05 7.23
N VAL A 71 6.66 -3.97 7.74
CA VAL A 71 7.35 -2.85 8.39
C VAL A 71 6.71 -2.56 9.76
N GLU A 72 6.33 -3.61 10.47
CA GLU A 72 5.74 -3.49 11.80
C GLU A 72 6.70 -2.76 12.75
N GLY A 73 6.14 -1.87 13.59
CA GLY A 73 6.92 -0.97 14.45
C GLY A 73 7.36 0.34 13.78
N MET A 74 7.10 0.53 12.48
CA MET A 74 7.35 1.81 11.81
C MET A 74 6.44 2.92 12.37
N ASN A 75 7.01 4.12 12.55
CA ASN A 75 6.25 5.31 12.94
C ASN A 75 5.42 5.82 11.74
N LEU A 76 4.18 5.37 11.66
CA LEU A 76 3.27 5.72 10.55
C LEU A 76 2.99 7.23 10.44
N PRO A 77 2.67 7.97 11.53
CA PRO A 77 2.50 9.42 11.45
C PRO A 77 3.72 10.15 10.87
N LEU A 78 4.94 9.74 11.24
CA LEU A 78 6.16 10.35 10.70
C LEU A 78 6.35 10.04 9.22
N LEU A 79 6.00 8.82 8.77
CA LEU A 79 6.00 8.48 7.34
C LEU A 79 5.03 9.37 6.55
N GLU A 80 3.81 9.55 7.05
CA GLU A 80 2.80 10.40 6.41
C GLU A 80 3.25 11.86 6.34
N GLN A 81 3.86 12.37 7.40
CA GLN A 81 4.46 13.70 7.42
C GLN A 81 5.59 13.82 6.39
N ALA A 82 6.52 12.86 6.34
CA ALA A 82 7.61 12.88 5.37
C ALA A 82 7.09 12.87 3.91
N ILE A 83 6.05 12.09 3.63
CA ILE A 83 5.39 12.08 2.31
C ILE A 83 4.77 13.44 1.99
N ARG A 84 4.12 14.09 2.97
CA ARG A 84 3.52 15.41 2.81
C ARG A 84 4.57 16.47 2.47
N GLU A 85 5.63 16.56 3.28
CA GLU A 85 6.71 17.53 3.06
C GLU A 85 7.41 17.33 1.72
N GLN A 86 7.67 16.08 1.34
CA GLN A 86 8.24 15.78 0.02
C GLN A 86 7.35 16.27 -1.12
N ARG A 87 6.03 16.11 -1.02
CA ARG A 87 5.08 16.59 -2.04
C ARG A 87 5.03 18.12 -2.10
N LEU A 88 5.02 18.80 -0.94
CA LEU A 88 5.03 20.26 -0.86
C LEU A 88 6.26 20.83 -1.56
N TYR A 89 7.44 20.32 -1.23
CA TYR A 89 8.69 20.73 -1.86
C TYR A 89 8.70 20.52 -3.39
N GLN A 90 8.13 19.42 -3.88
CA GLN A 90 8.02 19.15 -5.32
C GLN A 90 7.07 20.13 -6.02
N GLN A 91 5.96 20.51 -5.37
CA GLN A 91 5.00 21.47 -5.91
C GLN A 91 5.59 22.88 -6.02
N GLU A 92 6.31 23.34 -5.00
CA GLU A 92 6.99 24.64 -5.01
C GLU A 92 7.97 24.78 -6.17
N ARG A 93 8.67 23.68 -6.53
CA ARG A 93 9.59 23.66 -7.67
C ARG A 93 8.90 23.46 -9.02
N GLY A 94 7.75 22.80 -9.05
CA GLY A 94 6.98 22.51 -10.26
C GLY A 94 6.13 23.69 -10.75
N GLY A 95 5.90 24.71 -9.93
CA GLY A 95 5.12 25.91 -10.29
C GLY A 95 5.87 26.96 -11.11
N GLY A 96 7.08 26.67 -11.58
CA GLY A 96 7.94 27.58 -12.36
C GLY A 96 8.12 27.18 -13.83
N GLN A 97 7.11 26.59 -14.48
CA GLN A 97 7.06 26.37 -15.93
C GLN A 97 5.93 27.18 -16.56
#